data_AF-A0A068QXP7-F1
#
_entry.id   AF-A0A068QXP7-F1
#
_cell.length_a   1.000
_cell.length_b   1.000
_cell.length_c   1.000
_cell.angle_alpha   90.00
_cell.angle_beta   90.00
_cell.angle_gamma   90.00
#
_symmetry.space_group_name_H-M   'P 1'
#
loop_
_entity.id
_entity.type
_entity.pdbx_description
1 polymer ?
#
loop_
_entity_poly.entity_id
_entity_poly.type
_entity_poly.pdbx_seq_one_letter_code
_entity_poly.pdbx_strand_id
1 'polypeptide(L)'
;MAKMGRPRSFDRDEAINQAMLLFWEHGYESTSLNLLKAGMGGISAPSFYAAFGSKETLFKEVVARYIDTYGQVTTSLWDKNIPPKEGIELALRRSAKMQTECNHPPGCLLVLSASVCSPEHNRIQKLLIDARERVRKGFTSCVQRAIDNGELAGESDPTVMATMFDSFLLGFSTLARGGVPLAVLESSITQIMNVWDIRASTSSC
;
A
#
# COMPACT_ATOMS: atom_id res chain seq x y z
N MET A 1 -10.21 -32.23 -25.59
CA MET A 1 -8.74 -32.22 -25.73
C MET A 1 -8.21 -30.93 -25.14
N ALA A 2 -7.40 -30.99 -24.09
CA ALA A 2 -6.73 -29.81 -23.56
C ALA A 2 -5.81 -29.26 -24.65
N LYS A 3 -6.03 -28.00 -25.05
CA LYS A 3 -5.17 -27.31 -26.01
C LYS A 3 -3.85 -27.04 -25.29
N MET A 4 -2.91 -27.98 -25.39
CA MET A 4 -1.56 -27.85 -24.85
C MET A 4 -0.85 -26.76 -25.66
N GLY A 5 -1.06 -25.50 -25.26
CA GLY A 5 -0.34 -24.37 -25.82
C GLY A 5 1.16 -24.56 -25.61
N ARG A 6 1.95 -24.11 -26.59
CA ARG A 6 3.42 -24.07 -26.51
C ARG A 6 3.85 -23.49 -25.14
N PRO A 7 4.86 -24.07 -24.47
CA PRO A 7 5.36 -23.53 -23.19
C PRO A 7 5.63 -22.02 -23.33
N ARG A 8 5.21 -21.24 -22.32
CA ARG A 8 5.45 -19.80 -22.31
C ARG A 8 6.96 -19.57 -22.38
N SER A 9 7.40 -18.69 -23.28
CA SER A 9 8.82 -18.38 -23.48
C SER A 9 9.38 -17.42 -22.42
N PHE A 10 8.57 -17.02 -21.44
CA PHE A 10 8.92 -16.04 -20.42
C PHE A 10 8.45 -16.52 -19.05
N ASP A 11 9.19 -16.13 -18.00
CA ASP A 11 8.79 -16.34 -16.62
C ASP A 11 7.67 -15.36 -16.25
N ARG A 12 6.52 -15.92 -15.89
CA ARG A 12 5.32 -15.14 -15.58
C ARG A 12 5.45 -14.36 -14.28
N ASP A 13 6.08 -14.94 -13.27
CA ASP A 13 6.22 -14.32 -11.96
C ASP A 13 7.19 -13.15 -12.03
N GLU A 14 8.28 -13.32 -12.78
CA GLU A 14 9.21 -12.23 -13.05
C GLU A 14 8.55 -11.13 -13.89
N ALA A 15 7.75 -11.49 -14.90
CA ALA A 15 6.99 -10.51 -15.68
C ALA A 15 6.01 -9.69 -14.81
N ILE A 16 5.38 -10.29 -13.79
CA ILE A 16 4.53 -9.56 -12.84
C ILE A 16 5.37 -8.61 -11.97
N ASN A 17 6.55 -9.03 -11.52
CA ASN A 17 7.46 -8.15 -10.75
C ASN A 17 7.89 -6.94 -11.57
N GLN A 18 8.27 -7.14 -12.84
CA GLN A 18 8.63 -6.03 -13.74
C GLN A 18 7.43 -5.11 -14.02
N ALA A 19 6.25 -5.69 -14.28
CA ALA A 19 5.03 -4.90 -14.43
C ALA A 19 4.70 -4.09 -13.18
N MET A 20 4.91 -4.65 -11.98
CA MET A 20 4.71 -3.95 -10.71
C MET A 20 5.57 -2.70 -10.61
N LEU A 21 6.87 -2.80 -10.92
CA LEU A 21 7.78 -1.65 -10.89
C LEU A 21 7.34 -0.56 -11.90
N LEU A 22 6.94 -0.94 -13.12
CA LEU A 22 6.44 0.00 -14.12
C LEU A 22 5.17 0.72 -13.65
N PHE A 23 4.20 -0.02 -13.11
CA PHE A 23 2.96 0.56 -12.59
C PHE A 23 3.17 1.41 -11.34
N TRP A 24 4.15 1.07 -10.50
CA TRP A 24 4.51 1.85 -9.33
C TRP A 24 5.19 3.15 -9.73
N GLU A 25 5.99 3.15 -10.79
CA GLU A 25 6.67 4.35 -11.27
C GLU A 25 5.73 5.28 -12.02
N HIS A 26 4.96 4.75 -12.97
CA HIS A 26 4.21 5.56 -13.92
C HIS A 26 2.70 5.64 -13.63
N GLY A 27 2.21 4.82 -12.70
CA GLY A 27 0.78 4.65 -12.45
C GLY A 27 0.06 3.82 -13.51
N TYR A 28 -1.20 3.50 -13.25
CA TYR A 28 -1.98 2.60 -14.12
C TYR A 28 -2.17 3.21 -15.51
N GLU A 29 -2.71 4.43 -15.60
CA GLU A 29 -3.14 5.02 -16.88
C GLU A 29 -1.97 5.25 -17.84
N SER A 30 -0.90 5.90 -17.37
CA SER A 30 0.29 6.23 -18.17
C SER A 30 1.16 5.03 -18.55
N THR A 31 0.97 3.87 -17.92
CA THR A 31 1.70 2.65 -18.27
C THR A 31 1.11 2.01 -19.52
N SER A 32 1.68 2.26 -20.69
CA SER A 32 1.18 1.72 -21.96
C SER A 32 1.41 0.21 -22.11
N LEU A 33 0.62 -0.46 -22.96
CA LEU A 33 0.84 -1.88 -23.29
C LEU A 33 2.21 -2.11 -23.94
N ASN A 34 2.72 -1.16 -24.71
CA ASN A 34 4.04 -1.26 -25.32
C ASN A 34 5.15 -1.18 -24.27
N LEU A 35 5.01 -0.28 -23.29
CA LEU A 35 5.94 -0.19 -22.16
C LEU A 35 5.95 -1.48 -21.34
N LEU A 36 4.77 -2.03 -21.03
CA LEU A 36 4.64 -3.31 -20.32
C LEU A 36 5.35 -4.44 -21.08
N LYS A 37 5.00 -4.66 -22.34
CA LYS A 37 5.62 -5.72 -23.17
C LYS A 37 7.13 -5.60 -23.23
N ALA A 38 7.66 -4.38 -23.38
CA ALA A 38 9.09 -4.13 -23.43
C ALA A 38 9.76 -4.43 -22.09
N GLY A 39 9.23 -3.88 -20.99
CA GLY A 39 9.81 -4.05 -19.65
C GLY A 39 9.63 -5.44 -19.04
N MET A 40 8.64 -6.20 -19.46
CA MET A 40 8.39 -7.58 -18.99
C MET A 40 9.27 -8.64 -19.71
N GLY A 41 10.42 -8.24 -20.25
CA GLY A 41 11.33 -9.15 -20.97
C GLY A 41 10.99 -9.33 -22.46
N GLY A 42 10.36 -8.34 -23.08
CA GLY A 42 10.09 -8.37 -24.54
C GLY A 42 8.97 -9.31 -24.96
N ILE A 43 7.88 -9.39 -24.19
CA ILE A 43 6.77 -10.29 -24.46
C ILE A 43 5.97 -9.82 -25.68
N SER A 44 5.67 -10.73 -26.61
CA SER A 44 4.80 -10.44 -27.76
C SER A 44 3.35 -10.14 -27.32
N ALA A 45 2.61 -9.35 -28.10
CA ALA A 45 1.20 -9.05 -27.77
C ALA A 45 0.32 -10.31 -27.64
N PRO A 46 0.39 -11.32 -28.53
CA PRO A 46 -0.37 -12.56 -28.34
C PRO A 46 -0.01 -13.30 -27.05
N SER A 47 1.28 -13.33 -26.68
CA SER A 47 1.72 -13.97 -25.43
C SER A 47 1.23 -13.21 -24.19
N PHE A 48 1.23 -11.87 -24.23
CA PHE A 48 0.68 -11.04 -23.17
C PHE A 48 -0.80 -11.35 -22.95
N TYR A 49 -1.62 -11.29 -24.01
CA TYR A 49 -3.06 -11.53 -23.90
C TYR A 49 -3.36 -12.97 -23.49
N ALA A 50 -2.59 -13.95 -23.96
CA ALA A 50 -2.74 -15.35 -23.54
C ALA A 50 -2.38 -15.59 -22.06
N ALA A 51 -1.48 -14.79 -21.48
CA ALA A 51 -1.02 -14.97 -20.11
C ALA A 51 -1.80 -14.15 -19.06
N PHE A 52 -2.27 -12.96 -19.46
CA PHE A 52 -2.87 -11.99 -18.54
C PHE A 52 -4.27 -11.56 -18.94
N GLY A 53 -4.71 -11.81 -20.17
CA GLY A 53 -6.03 -11.44 -20.68
C GLY A 53 -6.21 -9.94 -20.96
N SER A 54 -5.83 -9.07 -20.03
CA SER A 54 -5.90 -7.61 -20.20
C SER A 54 -4.91 -6.88 -19.30
N LYS A 55 -4.68 -5.59 -19.56
CA LYS A 55 -3.91 -4.71 -18.68
C LYS A 55 -4.58 -4.59 -17.29
N GLU A 56 -5.91 -4.54 -17.24
CA GLU A 56 -6.68 -4.46 -15.99
C GLU A 56 -6.47 -5.72 -15.14
N THR A 57 -6.55 -6.90 -15.77
CA THR A 57 -6.33 -8.18 -15.10
C THR A 57 -4.89 -8.31 -14.59
N LEU A 58 -3.89 -7.94 -15.42
CA LEU A 58 -2.50 -7.88 -14.98
C LEU A 58 -2.32 -6.94 -13.78
N PHE A 59 -2.95 -5.76 -13.80
CA PHE A 59 -2.83 -4.81 -12.71
C PHE A 59 -3.42 -5.34 -11.40
N LYS A 60 -4.53 -6.10 -11.44
CA LYS A 60 -5.08 -6.78 -10.26
C LYS A 60 -4.06 -7.75 -9.64
N GLU A 61 -3.37 -8.52 -10.48
CA GLU A 61 -2.33 -9.44 -10.03
C GLU A 61 -1.10 -8.71 -9.48
N VAL A 62 -0.72 -7.58 -10.08
CA VAL A 62 0.33 -6.70 -9.57
C VAL A 62 -0.04 -6.13 -8.19
N VAL A 63 -1.28 -5.68 -8.01
CA VAL A 63 -1.77 -5.19 -6.71
C VAL A 63 -1.71 -6.29 -5.65
N ALA A 64 -2.12 -7.52 -5.99
CA ALA A 64 -1.99 -8.66 -5.09
C ALA A 64 -0.52 -8.95 -4.74
N ARG A 65 0.37 -9.02 -5.75
CA ARG A 65 1.81 -9.21 -5.56
C ARG A 65 2.41 -8.13 -4.66
N TYR A 66 2.02 -6.88 -4.86
CA TYR A 66 2.47 -5.75 -4.04
C TYR A 66 2.04 -5.92 -2.58
N ILE A 67 0.77 -6.27 -2.34
CA ILE A 67 0.23 -6.50 -1.00
C ILE A 67 0.97 -7.64 -0.29
N ASP A 68 1.24 -8.74 -0.98
CA ASP A 68 1.92 -9.92 -0.43
C ASP A 68 3.42 -9.72 -0.19
N THR A 69 4.00 -8.65 -0.73
CA THR A 69 5.42 -8.31 -0.60
C THR A 69 5.61 -7.01 0.18
N TYR A 70 5.65 -5.87 -0.52
CA TYR A 70 5.89 -4.55 0.06
C TYR A 70 4.78 -4.08 0.99
N GLY A 71 3.53 -4.48 0.75
CA GLY A 71 2.37 -4.11 1.57
C GLY A 71 2.36 -4.72 2.97
N GLN A 72 3.21 -5.71 3.25
CA GLN A 72 3.29 -6.38 4.55
C GLN A 72 3.81 -5.47 5.68
N VAL A 73 4.31 -4.28 5.36
CA VAL A 73 4.75 -3.27 6.34
C VAL A 73 3.66 -2.85 7.34
N THR A 74 2.38 -3.05 7.02
CA THR A 74 1.23 -2.69 7.86
C THR A 74 0.65 -3.87 8.66
N THR A 75 1.27 -5.06 8.61
CA THR A 75 0.78 -6.27 9.29
C THR A 75 0.68 -6.13 10.80
N SER A 76 1.50 -5.28 11.42
CA SER A 76 1.48 -5.01 12.86
C SER A 76 0.15 -4.44 13.35
N LEU A 77 -0.65 -3.81 12.48
CA LEU A 77 -2.00 -3.33 12.82
C LEU A 77 -2.97 -4.48 13.17
N TRP A 78 -2.66 -5.70 12.73
CA TRP A 78 -3.48 -6.88 12.94
C TRP A 78 -2.89 -7.84 13.97
N ASP A 79 -1.71 -7.53 14.52
CA ASP A 79 -1.08 -8.35 15.55
C ASP A 79 -1.73 -8.07 16.91
N LYS A 80 -2.44 -9.08 17.43
CA LYS A 80 -3.13 -9.00 18.73
C LYS A 80 -2.21 -9.22 19.92
N ASN A 81 -0.97 -9.66 19.69
CA ASN A 81 -0.01 -9.97 20.75
C ASN A 81 0.86 -8.77 21.15
N ILE A 82 0.81 -7.67 20.38
CA ILE A 82 1.53 -6.43 20.68
C ILE A 82 0.57 -5.33 21.14
N PRO A 83 1.03 -4.39 21.99
CA PRO A 83 0.23 -3.22 22.39
C PRO A 83 -0.29 -2.43 21.18
N PRO A 84 -1.53 -1.89 21.23
CA PRO A 84 -2.11 -1.20 20.09
C PRO A 84 -1.30 0.00 19.59
N LYS A 85 -0.75 0.80 20.52
CA LYS A 85 0.13 1.94 20.21
C LYS A 85 1.35 1.49 19.40
N GLU A 86 1.99 0.42 19.85
CA GLU A 86 3.17 -0.16 19.20
C GLU A 86 2.83 -0.68 17.79
N GLY A 87 1.67 -1.33 17.62
CA GLY A 87 1.20 -1.80 16.32
C GLY A 87 1.08 -0.69 15.28
N ILE A 88 0.55 0.47 15.68
CA ILE A 88 0.43 1.67 14.85
C ILE A 88 1.81 2.26 14.53
N GLU A 89 2.65 2.47 15.54
CA GLU A 89 3.98 3.05 15.35
C GLU A 89 4.85 2.19 14.42
N LEU A 90 4.83 0.88 14.63
CA LEU A 90 5.56 -0.08 13.82
C LEU A 90 5.09 -0.08 12.36
N ALA A 91 3.78 0.03 12.13
CA ALA A 91 3.22 0.14 10.79
C ALA A 91 3.69 1.42 10.08
N LEU A 92 3.69 2.55 10.78
CA LEU A 92 4.15 3.83 10.25
C LEU A 92 5.65 3.81 9.93
N ARG A 93 6.50 3.34 10.87
CA ARG A 93 7.96 3.30 10.68
C ARG A 93 8.38 2.35 9.56
N ARG A 94 7.82 1.13 9.53
CA ARG A 94 8.07 0.17 8.44
C ARG A 94 7.63 0.72 7.09
N SER A 95 6.50 1.42 7.04
CA SER A 95 6.00 2.05 5.82
C SER A 95 6.89 3.20 5.36
N ALA A 96 7.36 4.06 6.26
CA ALA A 96 8.29 5.14 5.91
C ALA A 96 9.60 4.58 5.35
N LYS A 97 10.16 3.54 5.99
CA LYS A 97 11.35 2.84 5.50
C LYS A 97 11.12 2.30 4.10
N MET A 98 10.14 1.41 3.91
CA MET A 98 9.86 0.80 2.60
C MET A 98 9.67 1.86 1.52
N GLN A 99 8.86 2.89 1.77
CA GLN A 99 8.57 3.91 0.76
C GLN A 99 9.78 4.77 0.36
N THR A 100 10.89 4.72 1.10
CA THR A 100 12.12 5.50 0.83
C THR A 100 13.33 4.63 0.43
N GLU A 101 13.15 3.31 0.29
CA GLU A 101 14.21 2.42 -0.20
C GLU A 101 14.56 2.67 -1.68
N CYS A 102 15.80 2.38 -2.06
CA CYS A 102 16.33 2.67 -3.41
C CYS A 102 16.19 1.49 -4.40
N ASN A 103 15.69 0.34 -3.96
CA ASN A 103 15.53 -0.88 -4.76
C ASN A 103 14.22 -0.91 -5.57
N HIS A 104 13.33 0.05 -5.38
CA HIS A 104 12.07 0.20 -6.11
C HIS A 104 11.67 1.69 -6.20
N PRO A 105 10.67 2.05 -7.04
CA PRO A 105 10.10 3.40 -7.04
C PRO A 105 9.66 3.88 -5.66
N PRO A 106 9.93 5.14 -5.28
CA PRO A 106 9.56 5.64 -3.96
C PRO A 106 8.04 5.84 -3.80
N GLY A 107 7.58 5.85 -2.55
CA GLY A 107 6.15 5.97 -2.21
C GLY A 107 5.38 4.65 -2.32
N CYS A 108 4.06 4.68 -2.18
CA CYS A 108 3.23 3.48 -2.19
C CYS A 108 2.51 3.29 -3.54
N LEU A 109 2.62 2.09 -4.14
CA LEU A 109 1.91 1.72 -5.38
C LEU A 109 0.39 1.96 -5.23
N LEU A 110 -0.19 1.49 -4.12
CA LEU A 110 -1.63 1.61 -3.89
C LEU A 110 -2.09 3.07 -3.80
N VAL A 111 -1.22 4.00 -3.40
CA VAL A 111 -1.55 5.43 -3.29
C VAL A 111 -1.32 6.13 -4.62
N LEU A 112 -0.14 5.94 -5.22
CA LEU A 112 0.31 6.74 -6.36
C LEU A 112 -0.23 6.25 -7.71
N SER A 113 -0.55 4.97 -7.85
CA SER A 113 -0.88 4.41 -9.17
C SER A 113 -2.26 4.79 -9.72
N ALA A 114 -3.13 5.45 -8.93
CA ALA A 114 -4.44 5.93 -9.40
C ALA A 114 -4.87 7.26 -8.75
N SER A 115 -3.92 8.13 -8.40
CA SER A 115 -4.25 9.46 -7.83
C SER A 115 -5.10 10.31 -8.77
N VAL A 116 -4.96 10.11 -10.09
CA VAL A 116 -5.81 10.67 -11.14
C VAL A 116 -6.16 9.53 -12.09
N CYS A 117 -7.41 9.06 -12.04
CA CYS A 117 -7.94 8.14 -13.04
C CYS A 117 -9.06 8.82 -13.81
N SER A 118 -9.04 8.69 -15.13
CA SER A 118 -10.20 9.01 -15.95
C SER A 118 -11.43 8.17 -15.52
N PRO A 119 -12.67 8.67 -15.72
CA PRO A 119 -13.89 7.95 -15.36
C PRO A 119 -13.97 6.52 -15.93
N GLU A 120 -13.31 6.28 -17.07
CA GLU A 120 -13.20 4.97 -17.73
C GLU A 120 -12.51 3.91 -16.85
N HIS A 121 -11.70 4.34 -15.88
CA HIS A 121 -10.89 3.48 -15.02
C HIS A 121 -11.36 3.44 -13.55
N ASN A 122 -12.62 3.82 -13.27
CA ASN A 122 -13.20 3.81 -11.91
C ASN A 122 -13.05 2.45 -11.19
N ARG A 123 -13.03 1.33 -11.92
CA ARG A 123 -12.81 -0.01 -11.35
C ARG A 123 -11.41 -0.17 -10.74
N ILE A 124 -10.39 0.43 -11.35
CA ILE A 124 -9.03 0.43 -10.83
C ILE A 124 -8.93 1.31 -9.60
N GLN A 125 -9.56 2.49 -9.63
CA GLN A 125 -9.61 3.36 -8.46
C GLN A 125 -10.29 2.64 -7.28
N LYS A 126 -11.41 1.95 -7.52
CA LYS A 126 -12.10 1.16 -6.50
C LYS A 126 -11.20 0.05 -5.94
N LEU A 127 -10.51 -0.72 -6.78
CA LEU A 127 -9.57 -1.74 -6.34
C LEU A 127 -8.53 -1.19 -5.35
N LEU A 128 -7.94 -0.03 -5.65
CA LEU A 128 -6.95 0.58 -4.78
C LEU A 128 -7.56 1.18 -3.51
N ILE A 129 -8.77 1.75 -3.58
CA ILE A 129 -9.53 2.21 -2.41
C ILE A 129 -9.80 1.03 -1.46
N ASP A 130 -10.34 -0.07 -1.98
CA ASP A 130 -10.69 -1.26 -1.19
C ASP A 130 -9.42 -1.85 -0.53
N ALA A 131 -8.27 -1.84 -1.23
CA ALA A 131 -6.99 -2.26 -0.66
C ALA A 131 -6.50 -1.36 0.48
N ARG A 132 -6.62 -0.03 0.35
CA ARG A 132 -6.26 0.94 1.40
C ARG A 132 -7.23 0.89 2.58
N GLU A 133 -8.50 0.57 2.35
CA GLU A 133 -9.51 0.42 3.40
C GLU A 133 -9.11 -0.64 4.43
N ARG A 134 -8.40 -1.71 4.00
CA ARG A 134 -7.85 -2.71 4.94
C ARG A 134 -6.86 -2.09 5.92
N VAL A 135 -6.01 -1.18 5.48
CA VAL A 135 -5.04 -0.51 6.36
C VAL A 135 -5.77 0.41 7.34
N ARG A 136 -6.74 1.20 6.87
CA ARG A 136 -7.58 2.04 7.73
C ARG A 136 -8.31 1.23 8.79
N LYS A 137 -8.89 0.08 8.43
CA LYS A 137 -9.53 -0.85 9.38
C LYS A 137 -8.54 -1.39 10.41
N GLY A 138 -7.29 -1.62 10.02
CA GLY A 138 -6.22 -1.99 10.95
C GLY A 138 -5.98 -0.90 12.00
N PHE A 139 -5.83 0.37 11.58
CA PHE A 139 -5.73 1.50 12.50
C PHE A 139 -6.95 1.59 13.44
N THR A 140 -8.17 1.49 12.90
CA THR A 140 -9.40 1.49 13.71
C THR A 140 -9.40 0.35 14.72
N SER A 141 -8.95 -0.85 14.33
CA SER A 141 -8.87 -2.01 15.23
C SER A 141 -7.88 -1.78 16.37
N CYS A 142 -6.73 -1.14 16.13
CA CYS A 142 -5.79 -0.78 17.19
C CYS A 142 -6.40 0.23 18.16
N VAL A 143 -7.00 1.32 17.63
CA VAL A 143 -7.61 2.36 18.49
C VAL A 143 -8.76 1.79 19.32
N GLN A 144 -9.64 0.98 18.72
CA GLN A 144 -10.73 0.32 19.44
C GLN A 144 -10.21 -0.58 20.56
N ARG A 145 -9.19 -1.42 20.28
CA ARG A 145 -8.58 -2.26 21.32
C ARG A 145 -8.02 -1.46 22.48
N ALA A 146 -7.41 -0.30 22.21
CA ALA A 146 -6.88 0.56 23.26
C ALA A 146 -8.01 1.17 24.11
N ILE A 147 -9.14 1.54 23.50
CA ILE A 147 -10.34 1.98 24.22
C ILE A 147 -10.89 0.84 25.09
N ASP A 148 -11.04 -0.36 24.52
CA ASP A 148 -11.56 -1.54 25.23
C ASP A 148 -10.68 -1.93 26.43
N ASN A 149 -9.36 -1.71 26.32
CA ASN A 149 -8.39 -1.93 27.38
C ASN A 149 -8.31 -0.78 28.42
N GLY A 150 -9.02 0.34 28.20
CA GLY A 150 -8.93 1.53 29.04
C GLY A 150 -7.63 2.34 28.87
N GLU A 151 -6.84 2.08 27.82
CA GLU A 151 -5.62 2.83 27.48
C GLU A 151 -5.94 4.20 26.85
N LEU A 152 -7.11 4.34 26.22
CA LEU A 152 -7.62 5.58 25.62
C LEU A 152 -9.03 5.89 26.14
N ALA A 153 -9.35 7.17 26.30
CA ALA A 153 -10.66 7.63 26.73
C ALA A 153 -11.77 7.18 25.76
N GLY A 154 -12.78 6.48 26.28
CA GLY A 154 -13.84 5.83 25.50
C GLY A 154 -14.84 6.77 24.81
N GLU A 155 -14.76 8.08 25.02
CA GLU A 155 -15.58 9.06 24.31
C GLU A 155 -15.08 9.37 22.88
N SER A 156 -13.89 8.89 22.52
CA SER A 156 -13.31 9.14 21.20
C SER A 156 -13.83 8.12 20.19
N ASP A 157 -14.54 8.57 19.15
CA ASP A 157 -14.83 7.74 17.98
C ASP A 157 -13.50 7.19 17.40
N PRO A 158 -13.26 5.87 17.42
CA PRO A 158 -12.00 5.27 16.99
C PRO A 158 -11.70 5.55 15.52
N THR A 159 -12.72 5.87 14.71
CA THR A 159 -12.55 6.19 13.30
C THR A 159 -11.82 7.52 13.08
N VAL A 160 -11.95 8.47 14.00
CA VAL A 160 -11.32 9.80 13.88
C VAL A 160 -9.81 9.69 14.01
N MET A 161 -9.35 9.04 15.09
CA MET A 161 -7.91 8.85 15.33
C MET A 161 -7.29 7.91 14.28
N ALA A 162 -8.02 6.87 13.86
CA ALA A 162 -7.57 6.00 12.77
C ALA A 162 -7.42 6.76 11.45
N THR A 163 -8.36 7.66 11.13
CA THR A 163 -8.31 8.49 9.91
C THR A 163 -7.12 9.46 9.95
N MET A 164 -6.76 9.99 11.13
CA MET A 164 -5.57 10.81 11.29
C MET A 164 -4.29 10.04 10.94
N PHE A 165 -4.11 8.82 11.50
CA PHE A 165 -2.95 7.98 11.20
C PHE A 165 -2.94 7.49 9.73
N ASP A 166 -4.10 7.11 9.19
CA ASP A 166 -4.23 6.74 7.77
C ASP A 166 -3.84 7.91 6.86
N SER A 167 -4.33 9.12 7.13
CA SER A 167 -4.00 10.32 6.36
C SER A 167 -2.51 10.64 6.41
N PHE A 168 -1.88 10.48 7.58
CA PHE A 168 -0.45 10.66 7.74
C PHE A 168 0.37 9.64 6.94
N LEU A 169 -0.03 8.36 6.99
CA LEU A 169 0.58 7.29 6.21
C LEU A 169 0.44 7.53 4.69
N LEU A 170 -0.73 7.97 4.24
CA LEU A 170 -0.96 8.32 2.82
C LEU A 170 -0.06 9.48 2.39
N GLY A 171 0.19 10.46 3.27
CA GLY A 171 1.08 11.59 3.03
C GLY A 171 2.54 11.17 2.73
N PHE A 172 3.02 10.07 3.33
CA PHE A 172 4.37 9.57 3.06
C PHE A 172 4.60 9.25 1.59
N SER A 173 3.59 8.80 0.87
CA SER A 173 3.75 8.42 -0.53
C SER A 173 4.18 9.60 -1.39
N THR A 174 3.58 10.77 -1.17
CA THR A 174 3.94 11.99 -1.88
C THR A 174 5.29 12.54 -1.39
N LEU A 175 5.54 12.52 -0.09
CA LEU A 175 6.78 13.04 0.49
C LEU A 175 8.01 12.21 0.07
N ALA A 176 7.89 10.88 0.10
CA ALA A 176 8.94 9.97 -0.35
C ALA A 176 9.21 10.13 -1.85
N ARG A 177 8.14 10.27 -2.67
CA ARG A 177 8.28 10.59 -4.10
C ARG A 177 8.97 11.93 -4.34
N GLY A 178 8.75 12.90 -3.44
CA GLY A 178 9.43 14.20 -3.43
C GLY A 178 10.85 14.19 -2.84
N GLY A 179 11.38 13.04 -2.44
CA GLY A 179 12.75 12.90 -1.94
C GLY A 179 12.96 13.32 -0.48
N VAL A 180 11.90 13.40 0.33
CA VAL A 180 12.05 13.68 1.77
C VAL A 180 12.82 12.52 2.43
N PRO A 181 13.91 12.80 3.18
CA PRO A 181 14.72 11.74 3.80
C PRO A 181 13.94 10.93 4.84
N LEU A 182 14.25 9.63 4.94
CA LEU A 182 13.67 8.72 5.94
C LEU A 182 13.75 9.29 7.36
N ALA A 183 14.91 9.86 7.76
CA ALA A 183 15.10 10.41 9.09
C ALA A 183 14.09 11.52 9.45
N VAL A 184 13.65 12.32 8.47
CA VAL A 184 12.63 13.35 8.66
C VAL A 184 11.26 12.70 8.86
N LEU A 185 10.92 11.66 8.08
CA LEU A 185 9.68 10.90 8.25
C LEU A 185 9.64 10.16 9.60
N GLU A 186 10.75 9.56 10.03
CA GLU A 186 10.85 8.90 11.34
C GLU A 186 10.70 9.88 12.50
N SER A 187 11.24 11.09 12.35
CA SER A 187 11.09 12.16 13.33
C SER A 187 9.64 12.64 13.40
N SER A 188 8.96 12.79 12.26
CA SER A 188 7.55 13.18 12.24
C SER A 188 6.63 12.08 12.78
N ILE A 189 6.98 10.80 12.61
CA ILE A 189 6.29 9.68 13.27
C ILE A 189 6.37 9.82 14.79
N THR A 190 7.56 10.10 15.34
CA THR A 190 7.70 10.35 16.79
C THR A 190 6.77 11.48 17.24
N GLN A 191 6.65 12.55 16.47
CA GLN A 191 5.76 13.67 16.80
C GLN A 191 4.28 13.30 16.76
N ILE A 192 3.81 12.58 15.72
CA ILE A 192 2.39 12.21 15.65
C ILE A 192 2.01 11.20 16.74
N MET A 193 2.94 10.33 17.16
CA MET A 193 2.68 9.39 18.25
C MET A 193 2.48 10.07 19.61
N ASN A 194 2.97 11.31 19.82
CA ASN A 194 2.66 12.09 21.01
C ASN A 194 1.16 12.41 21.13
N VAL A 195 0.42 12.45 20.02
CA VAL A 195 -1.05 12.63 20.05
C VAL A 195 -1.73 11.47 20.77
N TRP A 196 -1.18 10.26 20.66
CA TRP A 196 -1.65 9.10 21.42
C TRP A 196 -1.46 9.32 22.92
N ASP A 197 -0.29 9.78 23.35
CA ASP A 197 0.03 9.97 24.77
C ASP A 197 -0.83 11.06 25.41
N ILE A 198 -1.10 12.14 24.67
CA ILE A 198 -2.01 13.20 25.10
C ILE A 198 -3.42 12.61 25.34
N ARG A 199 -3.92 11.76 24.44
CA ARG A 199 -5.23 11.14 24.57
C ARG A 199 -5.29 10.07 25.67
N ALA A 200 -4.21 9.33 25.87
CA ALA A 200 -4.11 8.34 26.94
C ALA A 200 -4.13 9.00 28.33
N SER A 201 -3.41 10.12 28.49
CA SER A 201 -3.36 10.85 29.78
C SER A 201 -4.69 11.50 30.17
N THR A 202 -5.52 11.92 29.21
CA THR A 202 -6.87 12.44 29.49
C THR A 202 -7.85 11.38 30.00
N SER A 203 -7.54 10.09 29.87
CA SER A 203 -8.37 8.97 30.34
C SER A 203 -8.16 8.62 31.81
N SER A 204 -7.12 9.19 32.45
CA SER A 204 -6.70 8.87 33.83
C SER A 204 -7.25 9.86 34.89
N CYS A 205 -8.11 10.80 34.48
CA CYS A 205 -8.84 11.72 35.36
C CYS A 205 -10.32 11.36 35.39
#